data_AF-A0A6G7YQM4-F1
#
_entry.id   AF-A0A6G7YQM4-F1
#
_cell.length_a   1.000
_cell.length_b   1.000
_cell.length_c   1.000
_cell.angle_alpha   90.00
_cell.angle_beta   90.00
_cell.angle_gamma   90.00
#
_symmetry.space_group_name_H-M   'P 1'
#
loop_
_entity.id
_entity.type
_entity.pdbx_description
1 polymer ?
#
loop_
_entity_poly.entity_id
_entity_poly.type
_entity_poly.pdbx_seq_one_letter_code
_entity_poly.pdbx_strand_id
1 'polypeptide(L)' 'MTAATTFFLVVGVIALIAGIALMTVAIRGGVNDRPRNHMMLIAGMMSAAFGLILGGFAIGYATTAPLDFNTSEPDIQGA' A
#
# COMPACT_ATOMS: atom_id res chain seq x y z
N MET A 1 9.13 15.16 -3.82
CA MET A 1 7.95 14.25 -3.83
C MET A 1 6.93 14.82 -4.79
N THR A 2 6.36 14.03 -5.70
CA THR A 2 5.37 14.50 -6.68
C THR A 2 3.98 14.56 -6.03
N ALA A 3 3.05 15.31 -6.63
CA ALA A 3 1.66 15.37 -6.15
C ALA A 3 1.01 13.98 -6.13
N ALA A 4 1.31 13.14 -7.13
CA ALA A 4 0.83 11.76 -7.21
C ALA A 4 1.35 10.88 -6.06
N THR A 5 2.66 10.91 -5.75
CA THR A 5 3.20 10.08 -4.66
C THR A 5 2.67 10.50 -3.29
N THR A 6 2.48 11.81 -3.09
CA THR A 6 1.88 12.35 -1.86
C THR A 6 0.43 11.89 -1.70
N PHE A 7 -0.36 11.92 -2.78
CA PHE A 7 -1.74 11.45 -2.77
C PHE A 7 -1.83 9.96 -2.43
N PHE A 8 -1.02 9.11 -3.08
CA PHE A 8 -0.99 7.67 -2.79
C PHE A 8 -0.58 7.36 -1.36
N LEU A 9 0.38 8.10 -0.80
CA LEU A 9 0.81 7.94 0.58
C LEU A 9 -0.33 8.28 1.56
N VAL A 10 -1.00 9.42 1.37
CA VAL A 10 -2.12 9.86 2.21
C VAL A 10 -3.28 8.87 2.15
N VAL A 11 -3.68 8.45 0.95
CA VAL A 11 -4.76 7.46 0.78
C VAL A 11 -4.39 6.11 1.38
N GLY A 12 -3.14 5.66 1.19
CA GLY A 12 -2.64 4.41 1.76
C GLY A 12 -2.67 4.42 3.29
N VAL A 13 -2.23 5.52 3.91
CA VAL A 13 -2.27 5.68 5.38
C VAL A 13 -3.70 5.67 5.91
N ILE A 14 -4.62 6.41 5.27
CA ILE A 14 -6.03 6.44 5.69
C ILE A 14 -6.67 5.05 5.55
N ALA A 15 -6.43 4.36 4.43
CA ALA A 15 -6.94 3.01 4.20
C ALA A 15 -6.39 2.00 5.22
N LEU A 16 -5.11 2.11 5.57
CA LEU A 16 -4.46 1.28 6.57
C LEU A 16 -5.07 1.51 7.97
N ILE A 17 -5.25 2.77 8.38
CA ILE A 17 -5.88 3.11 9.66
C ILE A 17 -7.33 2.60 9.71
N ALA A 18 -8.10 2.79 8.64
CA ALA A 18 -9.47 2.30 8.54
C ALA A 18 -9.54 0.77 8.61
N GLY A 19 -8.62 0.06 7.93
CA GLY A 19 -8.51 -1.40 7.99
C GLY A 19 -8.18 -1.92 9.39
N ILE A 20 -7.21 -1.30 10.08
CA ILE A 20 -6.86 -1.64 11.47
C ILE A 20 -8.05 -1.38 12.40
N ALA A 21 -8.77 -0.27 12.23
CA ALA A 21 -9.94 0.05 13.05
C ALA A 21 -11.06 -0.99 12.88
N LEU A 22 -11.38 -1.37 11.64
CA LEU A 22 -12.37 -2.42 11.34
C LEU A 22 -11.95 -3.77 11.92
N MET A 23 -10.68 -4.14 11.77
CA MET A 23 -10.14 -5.37 12.32
C MET A 23 -10.21 -5.40 13.85
N THR A 24 -9.89 -4.27 14.51
CA THR A 24 -9.99 -4.13 15.98
C THR A 24 -11.44 -4.27 16.45
N VAL A 25 -12.40 -3.67 15.74
CA VAL A 25 -13.84 -3.80 16.03
C VAL A 25 -14.31 -5.24 15.84
N ALA A 26 -13.88 -5.89 14.76
CA ALA A 26 -14.25 -7.27 14.46
C ALA A 26 -13.69 -8.27 15.49
N ILE A 27 -12.44 -8.09 15.94
CA ILE A 27 -11.82 -8.91 16.98
C ILE A 27 -12.53 -8.68 18.34
N ARG A 28 -12.80 -7.42 18.70
CA ARG A 28 -13.53 -7.09 19.94
C ARG A 28 -14.97 -7.60 19.95
N GLY A 29 -15.60 -7.72 18.78
CA GLY A 29 -16.97 -8.21 18.63
C GLY A 29 -17.15 -9.72 18.80
N GLY A 30 -16.07 -10.50 18.95
CA GLY A 30 -16.12 -11.96 19.07
C GLY A 30 -16.16 -12.66 17.70
N VAL A 31 -15.10 -13.39 17.35
CA VAL A 31 -14.97 -14.00 16.01
C VAL A 31 -15.99 -15.13 15.79
N ASN A 32 -16.40 -15.84 16.84
CA ASN A 32 -17.09 -17.12 16.71
C ASN A 32 -18.63 -17.08 16.67
N ASP A 33 -19.28 -15.97 17.02
CA ASP A 33 -20.73 -16.03 17.25
C ASP A 33 -21.60 -15.68 16.04
N ARG A 34 -21.07 -14.98 15.02
CA ARG A 34 -21.89 -14.50 13.88
C ARG A 34 -21.11 -14.46 12.56
N PRO A 35 -21.72 -14.92 11.43
CA PRO A 35 -21.10 -14.84 10.09
C PRO A 35 -20.76 -13.40 9.68
N ARG A 36 -21.45 -12.41 10.24
CA ARG A 36 -21.16 -10.98 10.06
C ARG A 36 -19.78 -10.56 10.56
N ASN A 37 -19.31 -11.13 11.67
CA ASN A 37 -18.01 -10.80 12.24
C ASN A 37 -16.86 -11.37 11.41
N HIS A 38 -17.04 -12.56 10.82
CA HIS A 38 -16.09 -13.13 9.88
C HIS A 38 -15.92 -12.25 8.63
N MET A 39 -17.03 -11.76 8.05
CA MET A 39 -16.97 -10.84 6.91
C MET A 39 -16.29 -9.51 7.26
N MET A 40 -16.55 -8.95 8.45
CA MET A 40 -15.86 -7.74 8.92
C MET A 40 -14.35 -7.96 9.10
N LEU A 41 -13.94 -9.13 9.58
CA LEU A 41 -12.53 -9.49 9.72
C LEU A 41 -11.84 -9.61 8.36
N ILE A 42 -12.47 -10.30 7.41
CA ILE A 42 -11.94 -10.44 6.04
C ILE A 42 -11.85 -9.06 5.37
N ALA A 43 -12.92 -8.27 5.45
CA ALA A 43 -12.93 -6.91 4.90
C ALA A 43 -11.86 -6.02 5.55
N GLY A 44 -11.70 -6.08 6.88
CA GLY A 44 -10.67 -5.34 7.61
C GLY A 44 -9.26 -5.76 7.19
N MET A 45 -8.99 -7.07 7.12
CA MET A 45 -7.71 -7.63 6.67
C MET A 45 -7.37 -7.23 5.23
N MET A 46 -8.32 -7.34 4.30
CA MET A 46 -8.12 -6.93 2.90
C MET A 46 -7.87 -5.42 2.77
N SER A 47 -8.60 -4.60 3.52
CA SER A 47 -8.44 -3.14 3.52
C SER A 47 -7.07 -2.72 4.08
N ALA A 48 -6.64 -3.35 5.18
CA ALA A 48 -5.33 -3.11 5.79
C ALA A 48 -4.18 -3.51 4.84
N ALA A 49 -4.29 -4.70 4.21
CA ALA A 49 -3.31 -5.17 3.24
C ALA A 49 -3.20 -4.22 2.04
N PHE A 50 -4.34 -3.76 1.50
CA PHE A 50 -4.36 -2.80 0.39
C PHE A 50 -3.72 -1.46 0.76
N GLY A 51 -4.04 -0.91 1.93
CA GLY A 51 -3.44 0.33 2.44
C GLY A 51 -1.93 0.21 2.63
N LEU A 52 -1.46 -0.94 3.13
CA LEU A 52 -0.04 -1.23 3.31
C LEU A 52 0.70 -1.34 1.97
N ILE A 53 0.11 -2.00 0.97
CA ILE A 53 0.70 -2.09 -0.38
C ILE A 53 0.79 -0.70 -1.03
N LEU A 54 -0.26 0.12 -0.96
CA LEU A 54 -0.26 1.47 -1.50
C LEU A 54 0.78 2.37 -0.83
N GLY A 55 0.85 2.34 0.51
CA GLY A 55 1.84 3.09 1.26
C GLY A 55 3.27 2.62 0.96
N GLY A 56 3.48 1.30 0.91
CA GLY A 56 4.77 0.70 0.56
C GLY A 56 5.23 1.05 -0.85
N PHE A 57 4.32 1.01 -1.84
CA PHE A 57 4.61 1.40 -3.22
C PHE A 57 4.98 2.88 -3.32
N ALA A 58 4.25 3.75 -2.63
CA ALA A 58 4.54 5.19 -2.63
C ALA A 58 5.93 5.51 -2.03
N ILE A 59 6.31 4.82 -0.94
CA ILE A 59 7.65 4.95 -0.33
C ILE A 59 8.72 4.39 -1.28
N GLY A 60 8.50 3.20 -1.85
CA GLY A 60 9.43 2.59 -2.81
C GLY A 60 9.70 3.51 -3.99
N TYR A 61 8.64 4.01 -4.64
CA TYR A 61 8.76 4.93 -5.77
C TYR A 61 9.47 6.25 -5.41
N ALA A 62 9.25 6.77 -4.20
CA ALA A 62 9.91 7.99 -3.74
C ALA A 62 11.40 7.80 -3.38
N THR A 63 11.83 6.57 -3.11
CA THR A 63 13.19 6.25 -2.63
C THR A 63 14.07 5.62 -3.71
N THR A 64 13.49 5.06 -4.76
CA THR A 64 14.24 4.51 -5.89
C THR A 64 14.81 5.61 -6.77
N ALA A 65 16.08 5.46 -7.15
CA ALA A 65 16.70 6.29 -8.18
C ALA A 65 15.89 6.16 -9.50
N PRO A 66 15.76 7.24 -10.29
CA PRO A 66 15.14 7.14 -11.60
C PRO A 66 15.81 6.05 -12.42
N LEU A 67 15.02 5.18 -13.05
CA LEU A 67 15.54 4.24 -14.03
C LEU A 67 16.14 5.03 -15.19
N ASP A 68 17.47 5.01 -15.31
CA ASP A 68 18.17 5.57 -16.46
C ASP A 68 17.97 4.63 -17.65
N PHE A 69 17.06 4.99 -18.55
CA PHE A 69 16.79 4.21 -19.75
C PHE A 69 17.87 4.41 -20.84
N ASN A 70 18.81 5.35 -20.66
CA ASN A 70 19.87 5.66 -21.62
C ASN A 70 21.17 4.89 -21.42
N THR A 71 21.33 4.11 -20.34
CA THR A 71 22.53 3.25 -20.14
C THR A 71 22.63 2.05 -21.10
N SER A 72 21.77 1.99 -22.13
CA SER A 72 21.70 0.89 -23.10
C SER A 72 22.34 1.23 -24.46
N GLU A 73 22.78 2.47 -24.69
CA GLU A 73 23.51 2.79 -25.91
C GLU A 73 24.93 2.22 -25.81
N PRO A 74 25.35 1.30 -26.72
CA PRO A 74 26.74 0.93 -26.82
C PRO A 74 27.54 2.19 -27.21
N ASP A 75 28.51 2.52 -26.38
CA ASP A 75 29.50 3.56 -26.65
C ASP A 75 30.32 3.18 -27.89
N ILE A 76 29.82 3.55 -29.08
CA ILE A 76 30.61 3.58 -30.31
C ILE A 76 31.30 4.95 -30.40
N GLN A 77 32.04 5.35 -29.37
CA GLN A 77 33.07 6.40 -29.44
C GLN A 77 34.44 5.77 -29.20
N GLY A 78 34.86 4.98 -30.18
CA GLY A 78 36.21 4.42 -30.24
C GLY A 78 36.55 4.09 -31.69
N ALA A 79 36.55 5.14 -32.52
CA ALA A 79 37.20 5.14 -33.83
C ALA A 79 38.72 5.08 -33.68
#